data_AF-A0A7H0NCV7-F1
#
_entry.id   AF-A0A7H0NCV7-F1
#
_cell.length_a   1.000
_cell.length_b   1.000
_cell.length_c   1.000
_cell.angle_alpha   90.00
_cell.angle_beta   90.00
_cell.angle_gamma   90.00
#
_symmetry.space_group_name_H-M   'P 1'
#
loop_
_entity.id
_entity.type
_entity.pdbx_description
1 polymer ?
#
loop_
_entity_poly.entity_id
_entity_poly.type
_entity_poly.pdbx_seq_one_letter_code
_entity_poly.pdbx_strand_id
1 'polypeptide(L)'
;MAEQPRPSRVEKVLVIGAGVSGLTTALELARVKDPASGKPRYTVQVVAERPADKTVSVIAGALWEFPPAVCGQHGNQLSIMRSKRWSVESYKEFQKLAQERGNGVHMAPTNFYFGIKIEDDWLEHTKMRELKKLSEDEEIQGFRRMTEEDLKKVPASFGVKDGYQLLVPAVDTPIYTRWLRDQVKKHSNVTITYGKRITDRLVPQSAKIRADWGVDAIVNCTGMGAAELAGASMVPLRGALVRVPVSRWPSRPKTAYAISKTAHQQDMVFIVPRETHLILGGLVEPSEYDTHIGKEYPPIQEMFARNKRFAPELLKDVNLDDADVDVIAGLRPYRVENVCVEKEYGFNIVHNYGHGGSGFSLSYGCAREAIGLLESMEGPSFRVVDLRPAAVHQHPDTYAELQTPDFTTAQLDGQEVSVEQPVYH
;
A
#
# COMPACT_ATOMS: atom_id res chain seq x y z
N MET A 1 -42.92 20.30 22.06
CA MET A 1 -42.24 19.86 20.83
C MET A 1 -41.16 18.91 21.27
N ALA A 2 -41.27 17.62 20.93
CA ALA A 2 -40.18 16.68 21.18
C ALA A 2 -39.01 17.06 20.25
N GLU A 3 -37.82 17.31 20.81
CA GLU A 3 -36.61 17.48 20.00
C GLU A 3 -36.49 16.26 19.09
N GLN A 4 -36.46 16.50 17.77
CA GLN A 4 -36.04 15.45 16.84
C GLN A 4 -34.65 14.98 17.29
N PRO A 5 -34.41 13.66 17.44
CA PRO A 5 -33.09 13.17 17.79
C PRO A 5 -32.12 13.68 16.72
N ARG A 6 -31.11 14.44 17.16
CA ARG A 6 -30.03 14.87 16.25
C ARG A 6 -29.51 13.60 15.56
N PRO A 7 -29.29 13.62 14.23
CA PRO A 7 -28.64 12.48 13.58
C PRO A 7 -27.34 12.18 14.35
N SER A 8 -27.11 10.89 14.64
CA SER A 8 -25.95 10.45 15.41
C SER A 8 -24.68 10.90 14.68
N ARG A 9 -24.08 11.99 15.16
CA ARG A 9 -22.89 12.57 14.58
C ARG A 9 -21.69 11.74 15.02
N VAL A 10 -20.80 11.40 14.09
CA VAL A 10 -19.58 10.68 14.42
C VAL A 10 -18.56 11.70 14.91
N GLU A 11 -18.27 11.73 16.20
CA GLU A 11 -17.30 12.68 16.79
C GLU A 11 -16.12 11.96 17.44
N LYS A 12 -16.31 10.71 17.89
CA LYS A 12 -15.29 9.90 18.56
C LYS A 12 -14.98 8.67 17.72
N VAL A 13 -13.72 8.49 17.33
CA VAL A 13 -13.30 7.43 16.41
C VAL A 13 -12.21 6.58 17.03
N LEU A 14 -12.40 5.25 17.01
CA LEU A 14 -11.36 4.27 17.35
C LEU A 14 -10.67 3.78 16.08
N VAL A 15 -9.38 4.07 15.91
CA VAL A 15 -8.54 3.50 14.86
C VAL A 15 -7.81 2.28 15.41
N ILE A 16 -8.02 1.11 14.79
CA ILE A 16 -7.35 -0.14 15.19
C ILE A 16 -6.17 -0.39 14.24
N GLY A 17 -4.95 -0.32 14.76
CA GLY A 17 -3.70 -0.50 14.03
C GLY A 17 -2.82 0.75 14.01
N ALA A 18 -1.51 0.55 14.17
CA ALA A 18 -0.51 1.62 14.22
C ALA A 18 0.58 1.51 13.13
N GLY A 19 0.27 0.81 12.03
CA GLY A 19 1.07 0.88 10.80
C GLY A 19 0.81 2.18 10.03
N VAL A 20 1.38 2.29 8.83
CA VAL A 20 1.23 3.49 7.98
C VAL A 20 -0.24 3.81 7.71
N SER A 21 -1.08 2.83 7.37
CA SER A 21 -2.52 3.07 7.13
C SER A 21 -3.21 3.62 8.37
N GLY A 22 -2.99 3.02 9.54
CA GLY A 22 -3.63 3.44 10.79
C GLY A 22 -3.19 4.82 11.27
N LEU A 23 -1.88 5.08 11.30
CA LEU A 23 -1.37 6.36 11.76
C LEU A 23 -1.63 7.51 10.78
N THR A 24 -1.60 7.26 9.46
CA THR A 24 -1.99 8.27 8.47
C THR A 24 -3.47 8.58 8.58
N THR A 25 -4.35 7.58 8.76
CA THR A 25 -5.77 7.82 9.03
C THR A 25 -5.99 8.60 10.33
N ALA A 26 -5.31 8.25 11.42
CA ALA A 26 -5.42 8.98 12.68
C ALA A 26 -4.95 10.44 12.55
N LEU A 27 -3.86 10.70 11.82
CA LEU A 27 -3.36 12.05 11.57
C LEU A 27 -4.35 12.88 10.75
N GLU A 28 -4.88 12.33 9.65
CA GLU A 28 -5.83 13.04 8.80
C GLU A 28 -7.14 13.32 9.57
N LEU A 29 -7.65 12.36 10.36
CA LEU A 29 -8.79 12.58 11.27
C LEU A 29 -8.51 13.70 12.27
N ALA A 30 -7.32 13.72 12.88
CA ALA A 30 -6.96 14.71 13.88
C ALA A 30 -6.86 16.14 13.32
N ARG A 31 -6.63 16.27 12.00
CA ARG A 31 -6.53 17.54 11.27
C ARG A 31 -7.88 18.07 10.80
N VAL A 32 -8.92 17.24 10.72
CA VAL A 32 -10.26 17.70 10.31
C VAL A 32 -10.79 18.69 11.34
N LYS A 33 -11.18 19.87 10.87
CA LYS A 33 -11.79 20.91 11.69
C LYS A 33 -13.29 20.98 11.43
N ASP A 34 -14.03 21.22 12.51
CA ASP A 34 -15.44 21.57 12.41
C ASP A 34 -15.55 22.98 11.79
N PRO A 35 -16.28 23.17 10.67
CA PRO A 35 -16.33 24.45 9.98
C PRO A 35 -16.91 25.60 10.82
N ALA A 36 -17.82 25.29 11.75
CA ALA A 36 -18.50 26.29 12.56
C ALA A 36 -17.64 26.78 13.74
N SER A 37 -16.90 25.88 14.38
CA SER A 37 -16.12 26.18 15.59
C SER A 37 -14.63 26.33 15.34
N GLY A 38 -14.11 25.87 14.20
CA GLY A 38 -12.68 25.81 13.88
C GLY A 38 -11.86 24.85 14.75
N LYS A 39 -12.52 24.14 15.67
CA LYS A 39 -11.92 23.15 16.58
C LYS A 39 -11.79 21.79 15.88
N PRO A 40 -10.97 20.86 16.40
CA PRO A 40 -10.93 19.50 15.86
C PRO A 40 -12.31 18.87 15.84
N ARG A 41 -12.71 18.33 14.69
CA ARG A 41 -14.01 17.67 14.49
C ARG A 41 -14.08 16.33 15.23
N TYR A 42 -12.97 15.59 15.25
CA TYR A 42 -12.91 14.25 15.80
C TYR A 42 -12.03 14.18 17.05
N THR A 43 -12.45 13.40 18.04
CA THR A 43 -11.58 12.84 19.08
C THR A 43 -11.16 11.45 18.63
N VAL A 44 -9.86 11.21 18.51
CA VAL A 44 -9.32 9.97 17.93
C VAL A 44 -8.62 9.15 19.01
N GLN A 45 -8.94 7.86 19.06
CA GLN A 45 -8.23 6.89 19.88
C GLN A 45 -7.58 5.88 18.95
N VAL A 46 -6.26 5.70 19.04
CA VAL A 46 -5.54 4.66 18.31
C VAL A 46 -5.26 3.51 19.27
N VAL A 47 -5.67 2.30 18.90
CA VAL A 47 -5.32 1.07 19.63
C VAL A 47 -4.52 0.14 18.73
N ALA A 48 -3.42 -0.42 19.23
CA ALA A 48 -2.66 -1.41 18.50
C ALA A 48 -1.97 -2.41 19.44
N GLU A 49 -1.84 -3.65 18.98
CA GLU A 49 -1.07 -4.68 19.69
C GLU A 49 0.41 -4.28 19.77
N ARG A 50 0.97 -3.82 18.66
CA ARG A 50 2.40 -3.49 18.52
C ARG A 50 2.62 -1.99 18.38
N PRO A 51 3.73 -1.46 18.91
CA PRO A 51 4.10 -0.07 18.67
C PRO A 51 4.48 0.16 17.20
N ALA A 52 4.39 1.41 16.75
CA ALA A 52 4.53 1.79 15.35
C ALA A 52 5.84 1.31 14.70
N ASP A 53 6.93 1.33 15.47
CA ASP A 53 8.28 0.92 15.07
C ASP A 53 8.49 -0.61 15.05
N LYS A 54 7.46 -1.39 15.39
CA LYS A 54 7.44 -2.85 15.35
C LYS A 54 6.35 -3.40 14.41
N THR A 55 5.93 -2.58 13.45
CA THR A 55 4.94 -2.96 12.42
C THR A 55 5.61 -3.32 11.10
N VAL A 56 4.91 -4.02 10.20
CA VAL A 56 5.44 -4.29 8.85
C VAL A 56 5.77 -3.01 8.07
N SER A 57 5.17 -1.87 8.42
CA SER A 57 5.44 -0.59 7.75
C SER A 57 6.90 -0.16 7.85
N VAL A 58 7.64 -0.48 8.93
CA VAL A 58 9.08 -0.15 9.03
C VAL A 58 9.99 -1.04 8.19
N ILE A 59 9.44 -2.14 7.64
CA ILE A 59 10.18 -3.05 6.76
C ILE A 59 10.09 -2.59 5.31
N ALA A 60 8.95 -2.02 4.89
CA ALA A 60 8.65 -1.67 3.50
C ALA A 60 9.75 -0.82 2.83
N GLY A 61 9.91 -0.99 1.51
CA GLY A 61 10.97 -0.43 0.66
C GLY A 61 11.30 1.07 0.83
N ALA A 62 10.36 1.99 1.01
CA ALA A 62 9.16 2.13 0.21
C ALA A 62 9.43 3.18 -0.87
N LEU A 63 9.02 2.88 -2.10
CA LEU A 63 9.16 3.74 -3.27
C LEU A 63 7.77 3.91 -3.88
N TRP A 64 7.39 5.13 -4.19
CA TRP A 64 6.07 5.41 -4.75
C TRP A 64 5.90 4.82 -6.16
N GLU A 65 4.68 4.39 -6.47
CA GLU A 65 4.31 3.77 -7.76
C GLU A 65 2.88 4.17 -8.15
N PHE A 66 2.57 4.20 -9.46
CA PHE A 66 1.27 4.57 -10.02
C PHE A 66 0.82 3.69 -11.21
N PRO A 67 -0.44 3.19 -11.18
CA PRO A 67 -0.98 2.58 -9.97
C PRO A 67 -0.01 1.48 -9.47
N PRO A 68 0.07 1.21 -8.17
CA PRO A 68 1.02 0.23 -7.63
C PRO A 68 0.76 -1.22 -8.11
N ALA A 69 1.63 -1.78 -8.95
CA ALA A 69 1.39 -3.08 -9.59
C ALA A 69 2.10 -4.26 -8.92
N VAL A 70 3.25 -4.02 -8.27
CA VAL A 70 4.22 -5.12 -8.01
C VAL A 70 3.83 -6.06 -6.87
N CYS A 71 2.93 -5.64 -5.98
CA CYS A 71 2.46 -6.45 -4.84
C CYS A 71 1.04 -6.02 -4.41
N GLY A 72 0.25 -5.48 -5.33
CA GLY A 72 -1.12 -5.02 -5.12
C GLY A 72 -2.04 -5.63 -6.17
N GLN A 73 -3.26 -5.98 -5.78
CA GLN A 73 -4.25 -6.51 -6.72
C GLN A 73 -5.16 -5.41 -7.26
N HIS A 74 -5.44 -5.52 -8.55
CA HIS A 74 -6.39 -4.70 -9.27
C HIS A 74 -7.32 -5.59 -10.11
N GLY A 75 -8.15 -6.38 -9.47
CA GLY A 75 -9.06 -7.33 -10.10
C GLY A 75 -10.22 -6.70 -10.87
N ASN A 76 -10.40 -5.36 -10.78
CA ASN A 76 -11.41 -4.65 -11.56
C ASN A 76 -11.07 -3.17 -11.80
N GLN A 77 -11.78 -2.55 -12.74
CA GLN A 77 -11.58 -1.15 -13.13
C GLN A 77 -11.81 -0.15 -11.98
N LEU A 78 -12.78 -0.40 -11.10
CA LEU A 78 -13.05 0.47 -9.95
C LEU A 78 -11.84 0.51 -8.99
N SER A 79 -11.23 -0.65 -8.73
CA SER A 79 -10.02 -0.76 -7.92
C SER A 79 -8.84 -0.02 -8.54
N ILE A 80 -8.66 -0.12 -9.86
CA ILE A 80 -7.62 0.62 -10.59
C ILE A 80 -7.84 2.13 -10.44
N MET A 81 -9.06 2.62 -10.71
CA MET A 81 -9.38 4.05 -10.65
C MET A 81 -9.15 4.61 -9.24
N ARG A 82 -9.59 3.90 -8.20
CA ARG A 82 -9.37 4.30 -6.81
C ARG A 82 -7.88 4.33 -6.47
N SER A 83 -7.11 3.32 -6.87
CA SER A 83 -5.68 3.24 -6.62
C SER A 83 -4.88 4.34 -7.33
N LYS A 84 -5.26 4.69 -8.57
CA LYS A 84 -4.70 5.85 -9.29
C LYS A 84 -4.93 7.14 -8.49
N ARG A 85 -6.17 7.41 -8.07
CA ARG A 85 -6.47 8.58 -7.23
C ARG A 85 -5.66 8.59 -5.94
N TRP A 86 -5.69 7.48 -5.19
CA TRP A 86 -5.00 7.39 -3.91
C TRP A 86 -3.49 7.59 -4.02
N SER A 87 -2.90 7.06 -5.09
CA SER A 87 -1.47 7.20 -5.34
C SER A 87 -1.08 8.65 -5.64
N VAL A 88 -1.84 9.37 -6.46
CA VAL A 88 -1.60 10.80 -6.73
C VAL A 88 -1.80 11.65 -5.48
N GLU A 89 -2.85 11.40 -4.69
CA GLU A 89 -3.07 12.13 -3.44
C GLU A 89 -1.94 11.92 -2.43
N SER A 90 -1.42 10.70 -2.35
CA SER A 90 -0.28 10.37 -1.47
C SER A 90 1.02 10.96 -2.01
N TYR A 91 1.24 10.94 -3.33
CA TYR A 91 2.38 11.59 -3.97
C TYR A 91 2.47 13.05 -3.55
N LYS A 92 1.38 13.80 -3.68
CA LYS A 92 1.33 15.24 -3.36
C LYS A 92 1.67 15.52 -1.91
N GLU A 93 1.20 14.67 -0.99
CA GLU A 93 1.51 14.87 0.43
C GLU A 93 2.98 14.54 0.72
N PHE A 94 3.51 13.44 0.20
CA PHE A 94 4.93 13.12 0.35
C PHE A 94 5.85 14.15 -0.32
N GLN A 95 5.44 14.74 -1.44
CA GLN A 95 6.17 15.80 -2.10
C GLN A 95 6.29 17.04 -1.20
N LYS A 96 5.23 17.43 -0.48
CA LYS A 96 5.29 18.50 0.52
C LYS A 96 6.25 18.13 1.65
N LEU A 97 6.12 16.91 2.18
CA LEU A 97 6.99 16.43 3.26
C LEU A 97 8.46 16.37 2.85
N ALA A 98 8.77 16.07 1.59
CA ALA A 98 10.14 16.08 1.09
C ALA A 98 10.82 17.46 1.13
N GLN A 99 10.06 18.55 1.34
CA GLN A 99 10.60 19.90 1.55
C GLN A 99 11.06 20.14 2.99
N GLU A 100 10.62 19.29 3.93
CA GLU A 100 10.96 19.35 5.35
C GLU A 100 12.04 18.32 5.70
N ARG A 101 12.87 18.61 6.71
CA ARG A 101 13.90 17.68 7.19
C ARG A 101 13.40 16.83 8.35
N GLY A 102 13.99 15.64 8.51
CA GLY A 102 13.80 14.78 9.68
C GLY A 102 12.54 13.92 9.68
N ASN A 103 11.82 13.85 8.56
CA ASN A 103 10.66 12.98 8.38
C ASN A 103 10.97 11.71 7.55
N GLY A 104 12.17 11.57 7.00
CA GLY A 104 12.58 10.39 6.23
C GLY A 104 12.08 10.37 4.79
N VAL A 105 11.34 11.38 4.32
CA VAL A 105 10.80 11.47 2.97
C VAL A 105 11.72 12.33 2.12
N HIS A 106 12.06 11.85 0.92
CA HIS A 106 12.75 12.66 -0.09
C HIS A 106 12.28 12.28 -1.49
N MET A 107 12.48 13.19 -2.44
CA MET A 107 12.23 12.91 -3.85
C MET A 107 13.48 12.25 -4.48
N ALA A 108 13.29 11.11 -5.16
CA ALA A 108 14.34 10.35 -5.80
C ALA A 108 14.06 10.18 -7.30
N PRO A 109 14.99 10.57 -8.20
CA PRO A 109 14.93 10.15 -9.60
C PRO A 109 14.91 8.63 -9.65
N THR A 110 13.90 8.06 -10.30
CA THR A 110 13.64 6.63 -10.28
C THR A 110 13.51 6.12 -11.69
N ASN A 111 14.33 5.12 -12.00
CA ASN A 111 14.37 4.47 -13.29
C ASN A 111 13.52 3.20 -13.26
N PHE A 112 12.47 3.16 -14.08
CA PHE A 112 11.64 1.99 -14.32
C PHE A 112 12.02 1.39 -15.67
N TYR A 113 12.46 0.13 -15.67
CA TYR A 113 12.87 -0.57 -16.89
C TYR A 113 11.98 -1.76 -17.22
N PHE A 114 11.90 -2.07 -18.51
CA PHE A 114 11.02 -3.08 -19.08
C PHE A 114 11.81 -4.00 -20.03
N GLY A 115 11.51 -5.29 -19.98
CA GLY A 115 12.11 -6.31 -20.88
C GLY A 115 11.50 -6.35 -22.28
N ILE A 116 10.50 -5.51 -22.53
CA ILE A 116 9.77 -5.34 -23.80
C ILE A 116 9.65 -3.84 -24.09
N LYS A 117 9.34 -3.47 -25.33
CA LYS A 117 8.95 -2.09 -25.61
C LYS A 117 7.63 -1.82 -24.93
N ILE A 118 7.51 -0.67 -24.28
CA ILE A 118 6.31 -0.32 -23.52
C ILE A 118 5.08 -0.28 -24.43
N GLU A 119 5.25 0.12 -25.69
CA GLU A 119 4.18 0.20 -26.69
C GLU A 119 3.58 -1.15 -27.07
N ASP A 120 4.33 -2.24 -26.87
CA ASP A 120 3.91 -3.62 -27.14
C ASP A 120 3.06 -4.21 -25.99
N ASP A 121 2.98 -3.53 -24.85
CA ASP A 121 2.11 -3.87 -23.72
C ASP A 121 1.08 -2.77 -23.51
N TRP A 122 -0.18 -3.06 -23.82
CA TRP A 122 -1.25 -2.07 -23.74
C TRP A 122 -1.42 -1.47 -22.33
N LEU A 123 -1.22 -2.25 -21.27
CA LEU A 123 -1.38 -1.79 -19.89
C LEU A 123 -0.25 -0.85 -19.51
N GLU A 124 1.00 -1.23 -19.79
CA GLU A 124 2.17 -0.40 -19.50
C GLU A 124 2.20 0.85 -20.39
N HIS A 125 1.80 0.75 -21.66
CA HIS A 125 1.65 1.90 -22.55
C HIS A 125 0.61 2.89 -22.01
N THR A 126 -0.54 2.40 -21.59
CA THR A 126 -1.61 3.24 -21.02
C THR A 126 -1.14 3.91 -19.73
N LYS A 127 -0.53 3.15 -18.82
CA LYS A 127 0.08 3.67 -17.57
C LYS A 127 1.11 4.75 -17.85
N MET A 128 2.01 4.52 -18.83
CA MET A 128 3.03 5.50 -19.19
C MET A 128 2.42 6.79 -19.76
N ARG A 129 1.40 6.72 -20.62
CA ARG A 129 0.72 7.92 -21.14
C ARG A 129 0.06 8.72 -20.02
N GLU A 130 -0.57 8.04 -19.06
CA GLU A 130 -1.15 8.70 -17.89
C GLU A 130 -0.09 9.36 -17.01
N LEU A 131 1.04 8.69 -16.75
CA LEU A 131 2.18 9.27 -16.03
C LEU A 131 2.73 10.51 -16.74
N LYS A 132 2.88 10.46 -18.07
CA LYS A 132 3.29 11.61 -18.88
C LYS A 132 2.30 12.77 -18.70
N LYS A 133 1.00 12.49 -18.81
CA LYS A 133 -0.06 13.49 -18.67
C LYS A 133 -0.08 14.11 -17.27
N LEU A 134 -0.01 13.29 -16.22
CA LEU A 134 0.10 13.77 -14.84
C LEU A 134 1.34 14.65 -14.62
N SER A 135 2.45 14.34 -15.30
CA SER A 135 3.65 15.17 -15.21
C SER A 135 3.52 16.49 -15.98
N GLU A 136 2.81 16.50 -17.12
CA GLU A 136 2.49 17.72 -17.88
C GLU A 136 1.51 18.62 -17.12
N ASP A 137 0.61 18.03 -16.35
CA ASP A 137 -0.36 18.71 -15.50
C ASP A 137 0.21 19.08 -14.11
N GLU A 138 1.51 18.89 -13.89
CA GLU A 138 2.24 19.17 -12.64
C GLU A 138 1.73 18.41 -11.39
N GLU A 139 0.93 17.36 -11.59
CA GLU A 139 0.41 16.49 -10.54
C GLU A 139 1.50 15.55 -10.00
N ILE A 140 2.43 15.16 -10.87
CA ILE A 140 3.68 14.46 -10.54
C ILE A 140 4.86 15.13 -11.27
N GLN A 141 6.10 14.71 -10.99
CA GLN A 141 7.29 15.38 -11.55
C GLN A 141 8.23 14.42 -12.27
N GLY A 142 8.96 14.99 -13.23
CA GLY A 142 10.17 14.38 -13.78
C GLY A 142 9.92 13.21 -14.72
N PHE A 143 8.74 13.11 -15.34
CA PHE A 143 8.53 12.10 -16.38
C PHE A 143 9.48 12.33 -17.55
N ARG A 144 10.25 11.31 -17.90
CA ARG A 144 11.12 11.31 -19.07
C ARG A 144 11.28 9.90 -19.61
N ARG A 145 10.98 9.68 -20.89
CA ARG A 145 11.30 8.41 -21.56
C ARG A 145 12.81 8.27 -21.69
N MET A 146 13.34 7.07 -21.46
CA MET A 146 14.78 6.80 -21.58
C MET A 146 15.20 6.69 -23.04
N THR A 147 16.41 7.15 -23.34
CA THR A 147 17.03 7.01 -24.66
C THR A 147 17.80 5.68 -24.75
N GLU A 148 18.20 5.28 -25.95
CA GLU A 148 19.07 4.11 -26.12
C GLU A 148 20.39 4.22 -25.32
N GLU A 149 20.93 5.43 -25.16
CA GLU A 149 22.13 5.68 -24.34
C GLU A 149 21.87 5.45 -22.85
N ASP A 150 20.68 5.79 -22.35
CA ASP A 150 20.29 5.46 -20.99
C ASP A 150 20.16 3.95 -20.78
N LEU A 151 19.59 3.24 -21.76
CA LEU A 151 19.40 1.79 -21.68
C LEU A 151 20.74 1.04 -21.75
N LYS A 152 21.72 1.53 -22.52
CA LYS A 152 23.08 0.97 -22.59
C LYS A 152 23.83 0.99 -21.26
N LYS A 153 23.39 1.80 -20.28
CA LYS A 153 23.95 1.81 -18.92
C LYS A 153 23.52 0.60 -18.08
N VAL A 154 22.45 -0.09 -18.50
CA VAL A 154 22.00 -1.32 -17.85
C VAL A 154 22.78 -2.50 -18.42
N PRO A 155 23.31 -3.42 -17.59
CA PRO A 155 24.00 -4.61 -18.09
C PRO A 155 23.11 -5.43 -19.03
N ALA A 156 23.65 -5.80 -20.20
CA ALA A 156 22.90 -6.46 -21.27
C ALA A 156 22.20 -7.75 -20.83
N SER A 157 22.71 -8.43 -19.80
CA SER A 157 22.11 -9.64 -19.21
C SER A 157 20.70 -9.44 -18.65
N PHE A 158 20.30 -8.20 -18.36
CA PHE A 158 18.94 -7.90 -17.88
C PHE A 158 17.92 -7.74 -19.00
N GLY A 159 18.37 -7.73 -20.27
CA GLY A 159 17.48 -7.73 -21.44
C GLY A 159 16.55 -6.53 -21.52
N VAL A 160 16.89 -5.41 -20.88
CA VAL A 160 16.08 -4.19 -20.90
C VAL A 160 15.93 -3.70 -22.34
N LYS A 161 14.68 -3.51 -22.75
CA LYS A 161 14.31 -2.98 -24.07
C LYS A 161 13.79 -1.56 -23.98
N ASP A 162 13.33 -1.15 -22.81
CA ASP A 162 12.73 0.16 -22.61
C ASP A 162 12.75 0.65 -21.17
N GLY A 163 12.42 1.93 -20.97
CA GLY A 163 12.26 2.51 -19.65
C GLY A 163 11.82 3.96 -19.63
N TYR A 164 11.33 4.39 -18.48
CA TYR A 164 11.09 5.80 -18.17
C TYR A 164 11.62 6.15 -16.79
N GLN A 165 11.93 7.43 -16.62
CA GLN A 165 12.30 8.02 -15.34
C GLN A 165 11.13 8.86 -14.81
N LEU A 166 10.98 8.88 -13.49
CA LEU A 166 10.11 9.78 -12.73
C LEU A 166 10.88 10.34 -11.54
N LEU A 167 10.47 11.49 -11.01
CA LEU A 167 10.89 11.97 -9.71
C LEU A 167 9.82 11.59 -8.68
N VAL A 168 10.09 10.62 -7.81
CA VAL A 168 9.06 10.05 -6.93
C VAL A 168 9.47 10.04 -5.45
N PRO A 169 8.51 10.02 -4.52
CA PRO A 169 8.81 9.83 -3.11
C PRO A 169 9.51 8.50 -2.82
N ALA A 170 10.65 8.58 -2.14
CA ALA A 170 11.32 7.48 -1.47
C ALA A 170 11.30 7.73 0.05
N VAL A 171 10.90 6.72 0.81
CA VAL A 171 10.63 6.86 2.25
C VAL A 171 11.57 5.99 3.07
N ASP A 172 12.35 6.60 3.97
CA ASP A 172 13.05 5.92 5.04
C ASP A 172 12.05 5.51 6.12
N THR A 173 11.50 4.31 5.98
CA THR A 173 10.30 3.89 6.71
C THR A 173 10.47 3.86 8.24
N PRO A 174 11.60 3.44 8.85
CA PRO A 174 11.83 3.62 10.30
C PRO A 174 11.83 5.08 10.78
N ILE A 175 12.36 6.02 9.98
CA ILE A 175 12.33 7.44 10.34
C ILE A 175 10.90 7.97 10.20
N TYR A 176 10.28 7.74 9.04
CA TYR A 176 8.94 8.23 8.75
C TYR A 176 7.89 7.70 9.71
N THR A 177 7.89 6.40 10.04
CA THR A 177 6.88 5.85 10.95
C THR A 177 7.03 6.40 12.39
N ARG A 178 8.26 6.70 12.84
CA ARG A 178 8.48 7.40 14.12
C ARG A 178 7.98 8.84 14.03
N TRP A 179 8.36 9.57 12.98
CA TRP A 179 7.89 10.93 12.73
C TRP A 179 6.37 11.00 12.68
N LEU A 180 5.71 10.10 11.95
CA LEU A 180 4.26 10.05 11.77
C LEU A 180 3.55 9.83 13.11
N ARG A 181 4.01 8.86 13.90
CA ARG A 181 3.52 8.66 15.28
C ARG A 181 3.67 9.93 16.12
N ASP A 182 4.82 10.60 16.03
CA ASP A 182 5.10 11.80 16.81
C ASP A 182 4.26 12.99 16.34
N GLN A 183 3.95 13.10 15.05
CA GLN A 183 2.96 14.08 14.55
C GLN A 183 1.58 13.79 15.10
N VAL A 184 1.12 12.54 15.08
CA VAL A 184 -0.18 12.15 15.65
C VAL A 184 -0.27 12.55 17.13
N LYS A 185 0.80 12.33 17.91
CA LYS A 185 0.87 12.69 19.34
C LYS A 185 0.85 14.20 19.63
N LYS A 186 1.16 15.06 18.65
CA LYS A 186 1.09 16.53 18.84
C LYS A 186 -0.35 17.04 18.90
N HIS A 187 -1.31 16.27 18.41
CA HIS A 187 -2.72 16.63 18.42
C HIS A 187 -3.34 16.28 19.77
N SER A 188 -3.86 17.28 20.49
CA SER A 188 -4.46 17.11 21.83
C SER A 188 -5.75 16.28 21.81
N ASN A 189 -6.39 16.16 20.66
CA ASN A 189 -7.57 15.33 20.42
C ASN A 189 -7.23 13.88 20.04
N VAL A 190 -5.98 13.44 20.19
CA VAL A 190 -5.57 12.06 19.90
C VAL A 190 -4.94 11.37 21.10
N THR A 191 -5.30 10.11 21.31
CA THR A 191 -4.64 9.21 22.25
C THR A 191 -4.16 7.96 21.53
N ILE A 192 -3.04 7.37 21.98
CA ILE A 192 -2.49 6.13 21.42
C ILE A 192 -2.24 5.14 22.55
N THR A 193 -2.82 3.94 22.41
CA THR A 193 -2.66 2.82 23.34
C THR A 193 -2.01 1.63 22.63
N TYR A 194 -0.83 1.21 23.11
CA TYR A 194 -0.13 0.02 22.63
C TYR A 194 -0.33 -1.18 23.56
N GLY A 195 0.02 -2.39 23.10
CA GLY A 195 -0.04 -3.61 23.89
C GLY A 195 -1.46 -4.16 24.09
N LYS A 196 -2.46 -3.58 23.40
CA LYS A 196 -3.84 -4.04 23.42
C LYS A 196 -4.22 -4.64 22.07
N ARG A 197 -4.68 -5.89 22.09
CA ARG A 197 -5.21 -6.58 20.92
C ARG A 197 -6.73 -6.59 20.97
N ILE A 198 -7.36 -6.25 19.86
CA ILE A 198 -8.77 -6.55 19.60
C ILE A 198 -8.78 -7.90 18.88
N THR A 199 -9.58 -8.85 19.36
CA THR A 199 -9.75 -10.18 18.79
C THR A 199 -11.15 -10.33 18.22
N ASP A 200 -11.37 -11.40 17.46
CA ASP A 200 -12.68 -11.80 16.92
C ASP A 200 -13.26 -10.84 15.87
N ARG A 201 -14.30 -11.29 15.15
CA ARG A 201 -14.96 -10.51 14.10
C ARG A 201 -15.47 -9.18 14.67
N LEU A 202 -15.19 -8.04 14.04
CA LEU A 202 -15.62 -6.72 14.51
C LEU A 202 -17.13 -6.54 14.45
N VAL A 203 -17.79 -7.06 13.40
CA VAL A 203 -19.22 -6.86 13.14
C VAL A 203 -20.10 -7.33 14.31
N PRO A 204 -19.99 -8.58 14.81
CA PRO A 204 -20.80 -9.05 15.94
C PRO A 204 -20.58 -8.30 17.26
N GLN A 205 -19.41 -7.68 17.45
CA GLN A 205 -19.03 -7.03 18.71
C GLN A 205 -18.91 -5.50 18.60
N SER A 206 -19.29 -4.91 17.46
CA SER A 206 -19.03 -3.49 17.17
C SER A 206 -19.64 -2.58 18.24
N ALA A 207 -20.88 -2.86 18.65
CA ALA A 207 -21.57 -2.11 19.70
C ALA A 207 -20.85 -2.21 21.05
N LYS A 208 -20.32 -3.39 21.39
CA LYS A 208 -19.55 -3.61 22.61
C LYS A 208 -18.22 -2.86 22.58
N ILE A 209 -17.44 -2.98 21.51
CA ILE A 209 -16.17 -2.24 21.36
C ILE A 209 -16.43 -0.73 21.46
N ARG A 210 -17.46 -0.22 20.76
CA ARG A 210 -17.81 1.20 20.81
C ARG A 210 -18.19 1.66 22.22
N ALA A 211 -18.93 0.85 22.97
CA ALA A 211 -19.26 1.14 24.37
C ALA A 211 -18.00 1.10 25.27
N ASP A 212 -17.19 0.05 25.16
CA ASP A 212 -16.00 -0.16 26.00
C ASP A 212 -14.94 0.93 25.80
N TRP A 213 -14.82 1.46 24.58
CA TRP A 213 -13.89 2.55 24.23
C TRP A 213 -14.55 3.95 24.24
N GLY A 214 -15.86 4.04 24.44
CA GLY A 214 -16.60 5.29 24.42
C GLY A 214 -16.50 6.04 23.09
N VAL A 215 -16.62 5.33 21.96
CA VAL A 215 -16.50 5.88 20.60
C VAL A 215 -17.77 5.68 19.76
N ASP A 216 -17.93 6.49 18.72
CA ASP A 216 -19.09 6.46 17.82
C ASP A 216 -18.87 5.55 16.61
N ALA A 217 -17.61 5.42 16.17
CA ALA A 217 -17.21 4.62 15.02
C ALA A 217 -15.83 3.97 15.19
N ILE A 218 -15.57 2.94 14.40
CA ILE A 218 -14.31 2.19 14.34
C ILE A 218 -13.72 2.32 12.94
N VAL A 219 -12.42 2.54 12.83
CA VAL A 219 -11.66 2.38 11.59
C VAL A 219 -10.67 1.23 11.74
N ASN A 220 -10.86 0.17 10.95
CA ASN A 220 -10.04 -1.03 10.95
C ASN A 220 -8.86 -0.89 9.99
N CYS A 221 -7.67 -0.62 10.53
CA CYS A 221 -6.40 -0.48 9.80
C CYS A 221 -5.40 -1.60 10.15
N THR A 222 -5.89 -2.83 10.37
CA THR A 222 -5.08 -3.91 10.98
C THR A 222 -4.20 -4.71 10.01
N GLY A 223 -4.19 -4.37 8.72
CA GLY A 223 -3.37 -5.08 7.73
C GLY A 223 -3.73 -6.58 7.70
N MET A 224 -2.77 -7.46 7.99
CA MET A 224 -3.01 -8.92 8.08
C MET A 224 -4.05 -9.30 9.14
N GLY A 225 -4.23 -8.48 10.19
CA GLY A 225 -5.25 -8.72 11.21
C GLY A 225 -6.69 -8.69 10.68
N ALA A 226 -6.91 -8.15 9.49
CA ALA A 226 -8.23 -8.16 8.84
C ALA A 226 -8.73 -9.58 8.52
N ALA A 227 -7.83 -10.57 8.40
CA ALA A 227 -8.21 -11.98 8.27
C ALA A 227 -9.08 -12.44 9.45
N GLU A 228 -8.75 -12.00 10.67
CA GLU A 228 -9.50 -12.28 11.89
C GLU A 228 -10.62 -11.26 12.11
N LEU A 229 -10.31 -9.97 12.00
CA LEU A 229 -11.23 -8.91 12.41
C LEU A 229 -12.36 -8.64 11.40
N ALA A 230 -12.12 -8.84 10.11
CA ALA A 230 -13.09 -8.59 9.05
C ALA A 230 -13.50 -9.85 8.28
N GLY A 231 -12.73 -10.94 8.39
CA GLY A 231 -12.96 -12.13 7.57
C GLY A 231 -12.58 -11.96 6.12
N ALA A 232 -11.65 -11.06 5.87
CA ALA A 232 -11.10 -10.85 4.55
C ALA A 232 -10.18 -12.01 4.14
N SER A 233 -10.18 -12.32 2.85
CA SER A 233 -9.25 -13.27 2.24
C SER A 233 -7.86 -12.63 2.13
N MET A 234 -7.09 -12.73 3.21
CA MET A 234 -5.74 -12.18 3.29
C MET A 234 -4.71 -13.27 3.02
N VAL A 235 -3.71 -12.96 2.20
CA VAL A 235 -2.55 -13.82 1.93
C VAL A 235 -1.30 -13.06 2.37
N PRO A 236 -0.41 -13.64 3.19
CA PRO A 236 0.87 -13.02 3.44
C PRO A 236 1.74 -13.12 2.18
N LEU A 237 2.32 -12.01 1.75
CA LEU A 237 3.43 -12.06 0.79
C LEU A 237 4.71 -11.71 1.55
N ARG A 238 5.45 -12.74 1.98
CA ARG A 238 6.73 -12.55 2.66
C ARG A 238 7.68 -11.80 1.73
N GLY A 239 8.29 -10.75 2.22
CA GLY A 239 9.36 -10.06 1.53
C GLY A 239 10.54 -9.87 2.42
N ALA A 240 11.71 -9.83 1.81
CA ALA A 240 12.95 -9.45 2.46
C ALA A 240 13.65 -8.34 1.68
N LEU A 241 14.46 -7.59 2.41
CA LEU A 241 15.34 -6.55 1.88
C LEU A 241 16.71 -6.71 2.52
N VAL A 242 17.75 -6.50 1.72
CA VAL A 242 19.11 -6.26 2.22
C VAL A 242 19.30 -4.75 2.40
N ARG A 243 19.87 -4.35 3.55
CA ARG A 243 20.15 -2.95 3.89
C ARG A 243 21.64 -2.74 3.99
N VAL A 244 22.13 -1.72 3.28
CA VAL A 244 23.54 -1.33 3.29
C VAL A 244 23.64 0.10 3.78
N PRO A 245 24.42 0.43 4.83
CA PRO A 245 24.51 1.79 5.35
C PRO A 245 25.00 2.78 4.30
N VAL A 246 24.35 3.95 4.18
CA VAL A 246 24.74 4.95 3.17
C VAL A 246 26.14 5.52 3.40
N SER A 247 26.71 5.36 4.60
CA SER A 247 28.09 5.72 4.94
C SER A 247 29.14 4.98 4.11
N ARG A 248 28.77 3.90 3.41
CA ARG A 248 29.65 3.18 2.47
C ARG A 248 29.96 3.98 1.20
N TRP A 249 29.23 5.06 0.91
CA TRP A 249 29.48 5.90 -0.25
C TRP A 249 29.92 7.32 0.17
N PRO A 250 30.89 7.95 -0.53
CA PRO A 250 31.32 9.33 -0.24
C PRO A 250 30.18 10.34 -0.34
N SER A 251 29.21 10.05 -1.20
CA SER A 251 27.95 10.78 -1.28
C SER A 251 26.80 9.79 -1.42
N ARG A 252 25.67 10.12 -0.80
CA ARG A 252 24.48 9.27 -0.83
C ARG A 252 24.03 9.02 -2.28
N PRO A 253 23.84 7.75 -2.70
CA PRO A 253 23.20 7.45 -3.98
C PRO A 253 21.85 8.15 -4.08
N LYS A 254 21.53 8.71 -5.25
CA LYS A 254 20.32 9.53 -5.43
C LYS A 254 19.25 8.85 -6.29
N THR A 255 19.68 7.97 -7.19
CA THR A 255 18.80 7.33 -8.16
C THR A 255 18.31 5.99 -7.61
N ALA A 256 17.00 5.76 -7.70
CA ALA A 256 16.40 4.46 -7.47
C ALA A 256 16.25 3.70 -8.80
N TYR A 257 16.26 2.37 -8.71
CA TYR A 257 16.16 1.49 -9.86
C TYR A 257 15.13 0.40 -9.59
N ALA A 258 14.20 0.23 -10.52
CA ALA A 258 13.19 -0.81 -10.47
C ALA A 258 13.12 -1.53 -11.83
N ILE A 259 13.28 -2.85 -11.79
CA ILE A 259 12.87 -3.74 -12.87
C ILE A 259 11.73 -4.58 -12.32
N SER A 260 10.54 -4.42 -12.90
CA SER A 260 9.43 -5.31 -12.62
C SER A 260 9.27 -6.28 -13.78
N LYS A 261 9.64 -7.54 -13.57
CA LYS A 261 8.93 -8.65 -14.21
C LYS A 261 7.72 -8.99 -13.32
N THR A 262 6.72 -9.71 -13.84
CA THR A 262 5.47 -9.99 -13.12
C THR A 262 5.70 -10.48 -11.68
N ALA A 263 4.78 -10.17 -10.75
CA ALA A 263 4.91 -10.44 -9.30
C ALA A 263 5.18 -11.91 -8.93
N HIS A 264 4.99 -12.85 -9.88
CA HIS A 264 5.22 -14.27 -9.73
C HIS A 264 6.66 -14.71 -10.04
N GLN A 265 7.49 -13.82 -10.59
CA GLN A 265 8.89 -14.09 -10.89
C GLN A 265 9.77 -13.44 -9.82
N GLN A 266 10.62 -14.24 -9.16
CA GLN A 266 11.63 -13.76 -8.20
C GLN A 266 12.76 -12.97 -8.89
N ASP A 267 12.53 -12.35 -10.04
CA ASP A 267 13.52 -11.70 -10.91
C ASP A 267 13.59 -10.18 -10.71
N MET A 268 12.88 -9.64 -9.72
CA MET A 268 12.81 -8.21 -9.46
C MET A 268 14.17 -7.62 -9.05
N VAL A 269 14.54 -6.49 -9.65
CA VAL A 269 15.58 -5.60 -9.14
C VAL A 269 14.90 -4.42 -8.48
N PHE A 270 15.27 -4.12 -7.24
CA PHE A 270 14.75 -2.99 -6.49
C PHE A 270 15.88 -2.37 -5.65
N ILE A 271 16.44 -1.28 -6.14
CA ILE A 271 17.53 -0.56 -5.47
C ILE A 271 17.01 0.83 -5.11
N VAL A 272 16.87 1.12 -3.81
CA VAL A 272 16.28 2.39 -3.35
C VAL A 272 17.19 3.06 -2.33
N PRO A 273 17.71 4.26 -2.63
CA PRO A 273 18.42 5.04 -1.63
C PRO A 273 17.43 5.58 -0.60
N ARG A 274 17.70 5.33 0.68
CA ARG A 274 17.08 6.04 1.81
C ARG A 274 18.07 7.00 2.45
N GLU A 275 17.62 7.72 3.47
CA GLU A 275 18.50 8.60 4.25
C GLU A 275 19.59 7.81 4.99
N THR A 276 19.26 6.63 5.51
CA THR A 276 20.18 5.85 6.35
C THR A 276 20.80 4.64 5.65
N HIS A 277 20.07 4.01 4.72
CA HIS A 277 20.51 2.80 4.04
C HIS A 277 20.19 2.84 2.55
N LEU A 278 21.03 2.22 1.72
CA LEU A 278 20.63 1.72 0.43
C LEU A 278 19.87 0.40 0.63
N ILE A 279 18.68 0.31 0.06
CA ILE A 279 17.83 -0.87 0.12
C ILE A 279 17.99 -1.68 -1.16
N LEU A 280 18.20 -2.98 -1.01
CA LEU A 280 18.24 -3.94 -2.11
C LEU A 280 17.12 -4.98 -1.95
N GLY A 281 16.29 -5.11 -2.97
CA GLY A 281 15.17 -6.05 -3.11
C GLY A 281 15.14 -6.65 -4.53
N GLY A 282 14.18 -7.46 -4.96
CA GLY A 282 12.98 -7.88 -4.26
C GLY A 282 12.93 -9.40 -4.05
N LEU A 283 12.32 -9.76 -2.93
CA LEU A 283 11.84 -11.08 -2.59
C LEU A 283 10.33 -10.97 -2.32
N VAL A 284 9.54 -11.86 -2.91
CA VAL A 284 8.08 -11.93 -2.72
C VAL A 284 7.64 -13.39 -2.70
N GLU A 285 7.45 -13.98 -1.53
CA GLU A 285 7.05 -15.38 -1.39
C GLU A 285 5.60 -15.45 -0.87
N PRO A 286 4.64 -15.86 -1.70
CA PRO A 286 3.25 -16.01 -1.29
C PRO A 286 3.08 -17.11 -0.25
N SER A 287 2.17 -16.90 0.71
CA SER A 287 1.80 -17.88 1.74
C SER A 287 2.91 -18.30 2.70
N GLU A 288 4.08 -17.66 2.63
CA GLU A 288 5.15 -17.82 3.61
C GLU A 288 4.93 -16.90 4.81
N TYR A 289 5.04 -17.45 6.02
CA TYR A 289 4.78 -16.72 7.27
C TYR A 289 6.04 -16.44 8.10
N ASP A 290 7.07 -17.27 7.96
CA ASP A 290 8.26 -17.14 8.80
C ASP A 290 9.10 -15.94 8.38
N THR A 291 9.26 -14.95 9.25
CA THR A 291 10.10 -13.77 9.00
C THR A 291 11.52 -13.90 9.56
N HIS A 292 11.90 -15.04 10.14
CA HIS A 292 13.24 -15.28 10.69
C HIS A 292 14.19 -15.82 9.62
N ILE A 293 14.38 -15.05 8.56
CA ILE A 293 15.30 -15.37 7.47
C ILE A 293 16.48 -14.38 7.46
N GLY A 294 17.68 -14.90 7.24
CA GLY A 294 18.93 -14.14 7.24
C GLY A 294 19.73 -14.28 5.95
N LYS A 295 21.01 -13.91 6.02
CA LYS A 295 21.98 -13.91 4.90
C LYS A 295 22.23 -15.30 4.33
N GLU A 296 22.01 -16.32 5.17
CA GLU A 296 22.13 -17.73 4.86
C GLU A 296 20.98 -18.26 4.00
N TYR A 297 19.85 -17.55 3.91
CA TYR A 297 18.70 -17.99 3.13
C TYR A 297 18.99 -17.86 1.62
N PRO A 298 18.97 -18.95 0.83
CA PRO A 298 19.41 -18.91 -0.57
C PRO A 298 18.69 -17.85 -1.45
N PRO A 299 17.37 -17.65 -1.34
CA PRO A 299 16.69 -16.58 -2.08
C PRO A 299 17.22 -15.17 -1.78
N ILE A 300 17.72 -14.90 -0.57
CA ILE A 300 18.36 -13.62 -0.24
C ILE A 300 19.72 -13.48 -0.93
N GLN A 301 20.49 -14.56 -0.99
CA GLN A 301 21.78 -14.58 -1.70
C GLN A 301 21.60 -14.33 -3.19
N GLU A 302 20.60 -14.99 -3.81
CA GLU A 302 20.24 -14.79 -5.21
C GLU A 302 19.76 -13.36 -5.49
N MET A 303 18.89 -12.82 -4.62
CA MET A 303 18.41 -11.44 -4.71
C MET A 303 19.58 -10.44 -4.61
N PHE A 304 20.48 -10.61 -3.65
CA PHE A 304 21.66 -9.75 -3.50
C PHE A 304 22.57 -9.84 -4.74
N ALA A 305 22.89 -11.05 -5.20
CA ALA A 305 23.71 -11.27 -6.38
C ALA A 305 23.09 -10.67 -7.65
N ARG A 306 21.76 -10.71 -7.79
CA ARG A 306 21.04 -10.05 -8.88
C ARG A 306 21.20 -8.52 -8.81
N ASN A 307 20.99 -7.91 -7.65
CA ASN A 307 21.20 -6.45 -7.50
C ASN A 307 22.66 -6.05 -7.78
N LYS A 308 23.62 -6.83 -7.28
CA LYS A 308 25.06 -6.60 -7.53
C LYS A 308 25.41 -6.71 -9.02
N ARG A 309 24.84 -7.68 -9.73
CA ARG A 309 24.98 -7.79 -11.20
C ARG A 309 24.31 -6.62 -11.94
N PHE A 310 23.20 -6.08 -11.43
CA PHE A 310 22.50 -4.96 -12.05
C PHE A 310 23.26 -3.64 -11.91
N ALA A 311 23.77 -3.36 -10.71
CA ALA A 311 24.50 -2.13 -10.40
C ALA A 311 25.93 -2.42 -9.92
N PRO A 312 26.80 -2.99 -10.78
CA PRO A 312 28.13 -3.49 -10.38
C PRO A 312 29.00 -2.39 -9.80
N GLU A 313 29.02 -1.19 -10.41
CA GLU A 313 29.82 -0.07 -9.90
C GLU A 313 29.33 0.47 -8.56
N LEU A 314 28.01 0.49 -8.35
CA LEU A 314 27.41 0.97 -7.10
C LEU A 314 27.71 0.03 -5.93
N LEU A 315 27.74 -1.28 -6.21
CA LEU A 315 27.80 -2.35 -5.21
C LEU A 315 29.14 -3.11 -5.20
N LYS A 316 30.16 -2.61 -5.90
CA LYS A 316 31.46 -3.29 -6.08
C LYS A 316 32.10 -3.71 -4.74
N ASP A 317 32.09 -2.80 -3.77
CA ASP A 317 32.73 -2.96 -2.45
C ASP A 317 31.76 -3.43 -1.36
N VAL A 318 30.57 -3.92 -1.74
CA VAL A 318 29.55 -4.41 -0.82
C VAL A 318 29.45 -5.92 -0.93
N ASN A 319 29.59 -6.63 0.19
CA ASN A 319 29.31 -8.07 0.26
C ASN A 319 28.17 -8.34 1.26
N LEU A 320 27.43 -9.42 1.02
CA LEU A 320 26.29 -9.77 1.87
C LEU A 320 26.74 -10.08 3.32
N ASP A 321 27.88 -10.73 3.48
CA ASP A 321 28.41 -11.18 4.77
C ASP A 321 29.07 -10.05 5.58
N ASP A 322 29.19 -8.84 5.03
CA ASP A 322 29.72 -7.67 5.74
C ASP A 322 28.93 -7.41 7.04
N ALA A 323 29.62 -7.10 8.14
CA ALA A 323 29.02 -7.02 9.48
C ALA A 323 27.95 -5.92 9.63
N ASP A 324 28.00 -4.86 8.83
CA ASP A 324 27.07 -3.74 8.83
C ASP A 324 25.97 -3.86 7.75
N VAL A 325 25.99 -4.93 6.95
CA VAL A 325 24.91 -5.26 6.02
C VAL A 325 23.90 -6.13 6.75
N ASP A 326 22.62 -5.79 6.64
CA ASP A 326 21.55 -6.45 7.39
C ASP A 326 20.43 -6.95 6.48
N VAL A 327 19.72 -7.98 6.93
CA VAL A 327 18.53 -8.54 6.27
C VAL A 327 17.32 -8.26 7.14
N ILE A 328 16.27 -7.68 6.54
CA ILE A 328 14.99 -7.52 7.22
C ILE A 328 13.89 -8.17 6.39
N ALA A 329 12.94 -8.82 7.07
CA ALA A 329 11.80 -9.48 6.44
C ALA A 329 10.47 -9.08 7.09
N GLY A 330 9.39 -9.19 6.32
CA GLY A 330 8.04 -8.83 6.75
C GLY A 330 6.95 -9.37 5.84
N LEU A 331 5.72 -9.43 6.34
CA LEU A 331 4.57 -9.99 5.64
C LEU A 331 3.71 -8.88 5.06
N ARG A 332 3.76 -8.68 3.74
CA ARG A 332 2.90 -7.71 3.07
C ARG A 332 1.43 -8.15 3.21
N PRO A 333 0.52 -7.28 3.69
CA PRO A 333 -0.87 -7.64 3.92
C PRO A 333 -1.69 -7.62 2.63
N TYR A 334 -1.54 -8.64 1.80
CA TYR A 334 -2.23 -8.74 0.51
C TYR A 334 -3.65 -9.28 0.70
N ARG A 335 -4.59 -8.72 -0.05
CA ARG A 335 -6.00 -9.13 -0.07
C ARG A 335 -6.40 -9.56 -1.47
N VAL A 336 -7.06 -10.71 -1.58
CA VAL A 336 -7.48 -11.35 -2.84
C VAL A 336 -8.57 -10.56 -3.60
N GLU A 337 -9.37 -9.74 -2.92
CA GLU A 337 -10.42 -8.95 -3.55
C GLU A 337 -10.08 -7.45 -3.69
N ASN A 338 -8.77 -7.11 -3.72
CA ASN A 338 -8.19 -5.75 -3.75
C ASN A 338 -8.10 -5.03 -2.39
N VAL A 339 -7.47 -3.84 -2.37
CA VAL A 339 -7.44 -2.96 -1.20
C VAL A 339 -8.86 -2.62 -0.75
N CYS A 340 -9.14 -2.79 0.54
CA CYS A 340 -10.46 -2.52 1.14
C CYS A 340 -10.45 -1.16 1.84
N VAL A 341 -11.15 -0.18 1.25
CA VAL A 341 -11.52 1.08 1.90
C VAL A 341 -13.04 1.22 1.84
N GLU A 342 -13.75 0.60 2.76
CA GLU A 342 -15.20 0.37 2.63
C GLU A 342 -15.88 0.53 3.99
N LYS A 343 -17.19 0.82 4.01
CA LYS A 343 -17.96 0.90 5.25
C LYS A 343 -18.80 -0.36 5.44
N GLU A 344 -18.88 -0.84 6.68
CA GLU A 344 -19.85 -1.86 7.05
C GLU A 344 -21.16 -1.18 7.47
N TYR A 345 -22.20 -1.39 6.67
CA TYR A 345 -23.50 -0.76 6.85
C TYR A 345 -24.17 -1.24 8.14
N GLY A 346 -24.57 -0.30 9.00
CA GLY A 346 -25.27 -0.58 10.27
C GLY A 346 -24.37 -0.90 11.46
N PHE A 347 -23.04 -0.92 11.29
CA PHE A 347 -22.11 -1.28 12.37
C PHE A 347 -21.13 -0.15 12.77
N ASN A 348 -21.18 0.99 12.09
CA ASN A 348 -20.25 2.13 12.27
C ASN A 348 -18.78 1.70 12.18
N ILE A 349 -18.46 0.85 11.21
CA ILE A 349 -17.09 0.42 10.93
C ILE A 349 -16.71 0.91 9.53
N VAL A 350 -15.53 1.51 9.41
CA VAL A 350 -14.82 1.69 8.14
C VAL A 350 -13.61 0.79 8.12
N HIS A 351 -13.39 0.11 7.02
CA HIS A 351 -12.24 -0.72 6.74
C HIS A 351 -11.20 0.07 5.94
N ASN A 352 -9.91 -0.14 6.22
CA ASN A 352 -8.79 0.44 5.50
C ASN A 352 -7.58 -0.52 5.59
N TYR A 353 -7.61 -1.62 4.83
CA TYR A 353 -6.60 -2.70 4.88
C TYR A 353 -6.41 -3.38 3.50
N GLY A 354 -5.54 -4.40 3.43
CA GLY A 354 -5.34 -5.16 2.19
C GLY A 354 -4.39 -4.51 1.19
N HIS A 355 -3.51 -3.63 1.66
CA HIS A 355 -2.65 -2.80 0.81
C HIS A 355 -1.51 -3.55 0.11
N GLY A 356 -1.24 -4.82 0.46
CA GLY A 356 -0.11 -5.57 -0.07
C GLY A 356 1.21 -4.80 0.07
N GLY A 357 1.97 -4.66 -1.02
CA GLY A 357 3.21 -3.87 -1.06
C GLY A 357 3.02 -2.35 -1.23
N SER A 358 1.77 -1.88 -1.32
CA SER A 358 1.43 -0.53 -1.79
C SER A 358 1.02 0.42 -0.67
N GLY A 359 1.16 0.01 0.60
CA GLY A 359 0.63 0.74 1.75
C GLY A 359 1.13 2.19 1.89
N PHE A 360 2.37 2.48 1.52
CA PHE A 360 2.88 3.85 1.50
C PHE A 360 2.35 4.62 0.29
N SER A 361 2.40 4.04 -0.92
CA SER A 361 1.91 4.69 -2.14
C SER A 361 0.44 5.08 -2.04
N LEU A 362 -0.37 4.39 -1.23
CA LEU A 362 -1.81 4.63 -1.10
C LEU A 362 -2.22 5.32 0.21
N SER A 363 -1.29 5.58 1.14
CA SER A 363 -1.61 5.85 2.55
C SER A 363 -2.57 7.04 2.77
N TYR A 364 -2.23 8.22 2.23
CA TYR A 364 -3.01 9.44 2.43
C TYR A 364 -4.33 9.40 1.66
N GLY A 365 -4.31 8.88 0.44
CA GLY A 365 -5.52 8.72 -0.38
C GLY A 365 -6.55 7.80 0.29
N CYS A 366 -6.11 6.63 0.74
CA CYS A 366 -6.98 5.69 1.46
C CYS A 366 -7.48 6.29 2.78
N ALA A 367 -6.63 7.02 3.51
CA ALA A 367 -7.02 7.70 4.74
C ALA A 367 -8.12 8.75 4.52
N ARG A 368 -8.00 9.58 3.48
CA ARG A 368 -8.99 10.61 3.14
C ARG A 368 -10.31 10.01 2.69
N GLU A 369 -10.27 8.93 1.91
CA GLU A 369 -11.49 8.22 1.55
C GLU A 369 -12.16 7.58 2.77
N ALA A 370 -11.40 6.99 3.70
CA ALA A 370 -11.95 6.46 4.94
C ALA A 370 -12.66 7.54 5.78
N ILE A 371 -12.13 8.77 5.80
CA ILE A 371 -12.78 9.93 6.45
C ILE A 371 -14.09 10.28 5.73
N GLY A 372 -14.09 10.36 4.40
CA GLY A 372 -15.31 10.61 3.64
C GLY A 372 -16.39 9.54 3.88
N LEU A 373 -15.98 8.27 4.08
CA LEU A 373 -16.90 7.20 4.45
C LEU A 373 -17.48 7.38 5.86
N LEU A 374 -16.68 7.81 6.84
CA LEU A 374 -17.16 8.16 8.18
C LEU A 374 -18.17 9.30 8.14
N GLU A 375 -17.89 10.36 7.38
CA GLU A 375 -18.81 11.49 7.20
C GLU A 375 -20.13 11.04 6.56
N SER A 376 -20.08 10.09 5.62
CA SER A 376 -21.28 9.50 5.01
C SER A 376 -22.13 8.64 5.95
N MET A 377 -21.66 8.34 7.17
CA MET A 377 -22.45 7.66 8.20
C MET A 377 -23.41 8.61 8.93
N GLU A 378 -23.20 9.92 8.79
CA GLU A 378 -24.03 10.94 9.43
C GLU A 378 -25.30 11.18 8.57
N GLY A 379 -26.45 10.74 9.06
CA GLY A 379 -27.75 10.90 8.37
C GLY A 379 -28.77 9.82 8.75
N PRO A 380 -30.01 9.85 8.23
CA PRO A 380 -30.97 8.77 8.45
C PRO A 380 -30.39 7.45 7.94
N SER A 381 -30.19 6.50 8.85
CA SER A 381 -29.73 5.15 8.53
C SER A 381 -30.85 4.41 7.78
N PHE A 382 -30.75 4.33 6.46
CA PHE A 382 -31.55 3.35 5.72
C PHE A 382 -30.92 1.98 5.97
N ARG A 383 -31.71 1.03 6.47
CA ARG A 383 -31.34 -0.39 6.44
C ARG A 383 -31.26 -0.80 4.98
N VAL A 384 -30.05 -0.84 4.42
CA VAL A 384 -29.80 -1.64 3.23
C VAL A 384 -29.75 -3.09 3.72
N VAL A 385 -30.80 -3.85 3.42
CA VAL A 385 -30.77 -5.31 3.57
C VAL A 385 -29.85 -5.80 2.46
N ASP A 386 -28.61 -6.12 2.83
CA ASP A 386 -27.61 -6.62 1.91
C ASP A 386 -27.99 -8.04 1.49
N LEU A 387 -28.46 -8.20 0.25
CA LEU A 387 -28.58 -9.49 -0.42
C LEU A 387 -27.17 -9.92 -0.89
N ARG A 388 -26.24 -10.12 0.05
CA ARG A 388 -25.02 -10.86 -0.26
C ARG A 388 -25.45 -12.28 -0.64
N PRO A 389 -25.07 -12.82 -1.82
CA PRO A 389 -25.18 -14.25 -2.07
C PRO A 389 -24.43 -14.95 -0.93
N ALA A 390 -25.07 -15.96 -0.32
CA ALA A 390 -24.42 -16.78 0.69
C ALA A 390 -23.05 -17.21 0.19
N ALA A 391 -22.01 -16.98 1.00
CA ALA A 391 -20.66 -17.39 0.68
C ALA A 391 -20.67 -18.86 0.26
N VAL A 392 -20.37 -19.13 -1.02
CA VAL A 392 -20.08 -20.48 -1.47
C VAL A 392 -18.76 -20.85 -0.79
N HIS A 393 -18.83 -21.74 0.19
CA HIS A 393 -17.66 -22.40 0.74
C HIS A 393 -16.93 -23.10 -0.42
N GLN A 394 -15.84 -22.51 -0.92
CA GLN A 394 -14.95 -23.18 -1.86
C GLN A 394 -13.79 -23.78 -1.07
N HIS A 395 -13.69 -25.11 -1.18
CA HIS A 395 -12.67 -25.97 -0.61
C HIS A 395 -11.25 -25.59 -1.10
N PRO A 396 -10.20 -25.82 -0.30
CA PRO A 396 -8.83 -25.35 -0.56
C PRO A 396 -8.04 -26.04 -1.70
N ASP A 397 -8.63 -26.93 -2.50
CA ASP A 397 -7.86 -27.82 -3.40
C ASP A 397 -7.96 -27.52 -4.92
N THR A 398 -8.49 -26.38 -5.36
CA THR A 398 -8.68 -26.10 -6.81
C THR A 398 -7.85 -24.94 -7.36
N TYR A 399 -6.55 -24.89 -7.05
CA TYR A 399 -5.61 -23.95 -7.71
C TYR A 399 -4.66 -24.61 -8.73
N ALA A 400 -4.79 -25.91 -9.01
CA ALA A 400 -3.92 -26.61 -9.97
C ALA A 400 -4.44 -26.66 -11.42
N GLU A 401 -5.72 -26.38 -11.68
CA GLU A 401 -6.30 -26.47 -13.02
C GLU A 401 -7.30 -25.33 -13.28
N LEU A 402 -6.80 -24.17 -13.69
CA LEU A 402 -7.65 -23.14 -14.30
C LEU A 402 -7.07 -22.81 -15.69
N GLN A 403 -7.58 -23.53 -16.69
CA GLN A 403 -7.71 -22.96 -18.02
C GLN A 403 -8.66 -21.77 -17.91
N THR A 404 -8.26 -20.64 -18.48
CA THR A 404 -9.02 -19.38 -18.52
C THR A 404 -10.49 -19.62 -18.85
N PRO A 405 -11.46 -19.16 -18.03
CA PRO A 405 -12.87 -19.29 -18.37
C PRO A 405 -13.23 -18.40 -19.56
N ASP A 406 -14.02 -18.97 -20.48
CA ASP A 406 -14.66 -18.28 -21.59
C ASP A 406 -15.82 -17.42 -21.06
N PHE A 407 -15.78 -16.11 -21.30
CA PHE A 407 -16.72 -15.12 -20.76
C PHE A 407 -17.92 -14.86 -21.69
N THR A 408 -18.36 -15.86 -22.47
CA THR A 408 -19.42 -15.68 -23.48
C THR A 408 -20.84 -15.94 -23.01
N THR A 409 -21.08 -16.41 -21.78
CA THR A 409 -22.44 -16.63 -21.26
C THR A 409 -22.59 -16.29 -19.78
N ALA A 410 -23.69 -15.59 -19.44
CA ALA A 410 -24.13 -15.36 -18.06
C ALA A 410 -25.64 -15.67 -17.96
N GLN A 411 -26.05 -16.33 -16.88
CA GLN A 411 -27.45 -16.64 -16.58
C GLN A 411 -28.07 -15.55 -15.70
N LEU A 412 -29.15 -14.94 -16.17
CA LEU A 412 -30.02 -14.04 -15.40
C LEU A 412 -31.45 -14.56 -15.51
N ASP A 413 -32.11 -14.80 -14.38
CA ASP A 413 -33.51 -15.18 -14.26
C ASP A 413 -34.00 -16.34 -15.17
N GLY A 414 -33.15 -17.37 -15.34
CA GLY A 414 -33.56 -18.62 -16.01
C GLY A 414 -33.78 -18.51 -17.51
N GLN A 415 -33.26 -17.47 -18.18
CA GLN A 415 -33.16 -17.40 -19.64
C GLN A 415 -31.70 -17.22 -20.07
N GLU A 416 -31.28 -17.99 -21.09
CA GLU A 416 -30.00 -17.80 -21.76
C GLU A 416 -30.06 -16.56 -22.66
N VAL A 417 -29.13 -15.62 -22.46
CA VAL A 417 -28.95 -14.48 -23.36
C VAL A 417 -27.52 -14.51 -23.89
N SER A 418 -27.38 -14.67 -25.21
CA SER A 418 -26.10 -14.59 -25.93
C SER A 418 -25.70 -13.13 -26.12
N VAL A 419 -24.50 -12.75 -25.69
CA VAL A 419 -23.93 -11.42 -25.97
C VAL A 419 -23.09 -11.52 -27.25
N GLU A 420 -23.59 -10.99 -28.37
CA GLU A 420 -22.81 -10.92 -29.61
C GLU A 420 -21.59 -9.99 -29.42
N GLN A 421 -20.41 -10.50 -29.79
CA GLN A 421 -19.16 -9.73 -29.78
C GLN A 421 -19.19 -8.65 -30.87
N PRO A 422 -18.66 -7.43 -30.63
CA PRO A 422 -18.41 -6.49 -31.71
C PRO A 422 -17.28 -7.00 -32.60
N VAL A 423 -17.59 -7.20 -33.89
CA VAL A 423 -16.60 -7.47 -34.94
C VAL A 423 -15.89 -6.15 -35.25
N TYR A 424 -14.58 -6.08 -35.01
CA TYR A 424 -13.73 -4.99 -35.49
C TYR A 424 -13.05 -5.44 -36.79
N HIS A 425 -13.31 -4.70 -37.87
CA HIS A 425 -12.56 -4.79 -39.14
C HIS A 425 -11.26 -3.98 -39.07
#